data_AF-B6TGR3-F1
#
_entry.id   AF-B6TGR3-F1
#
_cell.length_a   1.000
_cell.length_b   1.000
_cell.length_c   1.000
_cell.angle_alpha   90.00
_cell.angle_beta   90.00
_cell.angle_gamma   90.00
#
_symmetry.space_group_name_H-M   'P 1'
#
loop_
_entity.id
_entity.type
_entity.pdbx_description
1 polymer ?
#
loop_
_entity_poly.entity_id
_entity_poly.type
_entity_poly.pdbx_seq_one_letter_code
_entity_poly.pdbx_strand_id
1 'polypeptide(L)' 'MMCDGCAASVKRILESQPEVTSATVDFKEASAVVWTTDEAKGTQGWQKQYGEKLAKHLGTCGFESRLQE' A
#
# COMPACT_ATOMS: atom_id res chain seq x y z
N MET A 1 -7.90 8.45 12.58
CA MET A 1 -7.52 9.72 11.93
C MET A 1 -6.07 9.60 11.51
N MET A 2 -5.79 9.51 10.20
CA MET A 2 -4.43 9.75 9.73
C MET A 2 -4.10 11.24 9.97
N CYS A 3 -2.83 11.59 9.94
CA CYS A 3 -2.29 12.93 10.09
C CYS A 3 -1.38 13.17 8.87
N ASP A 4 -1.01 14.41 8.51
CA ASP A 4 -0.12 14.63 7.35
C ASP A 4 1.21 13.84 7.48
N GLY A 5 1.75 13.74 8.71
CA GLY A 5 2.92 12.89 9.00
C GLY A 5 2.67 11.39 8.81
N CYS A 6 1.43 10.95 9.02
CA CYS A 6 0.99 9.57 8.84
C CYS A 6 0.95 9.22 7.34
N ALA A 7 0.48 10.13 6.47
CA ALA A 7 0.42 9.91 5.03
C ALA A 7 1.82 9.73 4.41
N ALA A 8 2.78 10.58 4.80
CA ALA A 8 4.17 10.44 4.37
C ALA A 8 4.81 9.14 4.87
N SER A 9 4.45 8.70 6.09
CA SER A 9 4.95 7.45 6.68
C SER A 9 4.39 6.23 5.96
N VAL A 10 3.07 6.19 5.72
CA VAL A 10 2.40 5.13 4.95
C VAL A 10 2.99 5.04 3.55
N LYS A 11 3.19 6.17 2.87
CA LYS A 11 3.83 6.20 1.55
C LYS A 11 5.21 5.55 1.58
N ARG A 12 6.07 5.91 2.55
CA ARG A 12 7.41 5.31 2.69
C ARG A 12 7.36 3.80 2.96
N ILE A 13 6.42 3.32 3.77
CA ILE A 13 6.27 1.89 4.07
C ILE A 13 5.83 1.10 2.83
N LEU A 14 4.95 1.70 2.01
CA LEU A 14 4.53 1.10 0.74
C LEU A 14 5.69 1.05 -0.26
N GLU A 15 6.40 2.17 -0.44
CA GLU A 15 7.54 2.28 -1.37
C GLU A 15 8.80 1.52 -0.90
N SER A 16 8.86 1.08 0.36
CA SER A 16 9.94 0.21 0.85
C SER A 16 9.77 -1.25 0.44
N GLN A 17 8.62 -1.63 -0.12
CA GLN A 17 8.41 -3.00 -0.59
C GLN A 17 9.05 -3.19 -1.97
N PRO A 18 9.77 -4.30 -2.20
CA PRO A 18 10.50 -4.51 -3.45
C PRO A 18 9.57 -4.61 -4.67
N GLU A 19 8.31 -4.98 -4.47
CA GLU A 19 7.34 -5.12 -5.54
C GLU A 19 6.60 -3.81 -5.89
N VAL A 20 6.87 -2.73 -5.14
CA VAL A 20 6.24 -1.41 -5.32
C VAL A 20 7.19 -0.48 -6.06
N THR A 21 6.72 0.08 -7.17
CA THR A 21 7.48 1.07 -7.96
C THR A 21 7.19 2.51 -7.51
N SER A 22 5.97 2.77 -7.04
CA SER A 22 5.54 4.08 -6.56
C SER A 22 4.27 3.94 -5.71
N ALA A 23 4.05 4.87 -4.78
CA ALA A 23 2.79 4.96 -4.05
C ALA A 23 2.33 6.42 -3.87
N THR A 24 1.00 6.59 -3.91
CA THR A 24 0.32 7.85 -3.61
C THR A 24 -0.68 7.58 -2.49
N VAL A 25 -0.64 8.41 -1.45
CA VAL A 25 -1.56 8.29 -0.31
C VAL A 25 -2.43 9.54 -0.29
N ASP A 26 -3.74 9.36 -0.41
CA ASP A 26 -4.72 10.40 -0.23
C ASP A 26 -5.23 10.36 1.22
N PHE A 27 -4.81 11.35 2.00
CA PHE A 27 -5.22 11.46 3.40
C PHE A 27 -6.70 11.84 3.55
N LYS A 28 -7.26 12.63 2.63
CA LYS A 28 -8.66 13.08 2.70
C LYS A 28 -9.61 11.90 2.49
N GLU A 29 -9.26 11.03 1.55
CA GLU A 29 -10.03 9.82 1.19
C GLU A 29 -9.60 8.60 2.01
N ALA A 30 -8.61 8.74 2.91
CA ALA A 30 -7.99 7.64 3.65
C ALA A 30 -7.62 6.43 2.77
N SER A 31 -7.10 6.71 1.57
CA SER A 31 -6.85 5.74 0.51
C SER A 31 -5.41 5.79 0.04
N ALA A 32 -4.90 4.67 -0.48
CA ALA A 32 -3.57 4.62 -1.10
C ALA A 32 -3.64 3.91 -2.45
N VAL A 33 -3.06 4.54 -3.47
CA VAL A 33 -2.86 3.96 -4.80
C VAL A 33 -1.42 3.49 -4.90
N VAL A 34 -1.23 2.23 -5.27
CA VAL A 34 0.08 1.58 -5.33
C VAL A 34 0.33 1.08 -6.75
N TRP A 35 1.49 1.42 -7.29
CA TRP A 35 1.96 0.89 -8.57
C TRP A 35 3.02 -0.18 -8.30
N THR A 36 2.88 -1.32 -8.98
CA THR A 36 3.75 -2.48 -8.82
C THR A 36 4.62 -2.72 -10.04
N THR A 37 5.69 -3.50 -9.87
CA THR A 37 6.55 -3.96 -10.97
C THR A 37 5.78 -4.89 -11.92
N ASP A 38 6.27 -5.02 -13.16
CA ASP A 38 5.66 -5.92 -14.14
C ASP A 38 5.71 -7.39 -13.69
N GLU A 39 6.80 -7.78 -13.03
CA GLU A 39 6.99 -9.11 -12.44
C GLU A 39 5.92 -9.43 -11.38
N ALA A 40 5.55 -8.45 -10.55
CA ALA A 40 4.46 -8.60 -9.60
C ALA A 40 3.09 -8.79 -10.29
N LYS A 41 2.87 -8.16 -11.44
CA LYS A 41 1.62 -8.26 -12.22
C LYS A 41 1.49 -9.58 -12.99
N GLY A 42 2.58 -10.30 -13.20
CA GLY A 42 2.59 -11.57 -13.95
C GLY A 42 1.83 -12.72 -13.29
N THR A 43 1.41 -12.57 -12.02
CA THR A 43 0.68 -13.62 -11.29
C THR A 43 -0.84 -13.41 -11.36
N GLN A 44 -1.62 -14.46 -11.63
CA GLN A 44 -3.08 -14.36 -11.59
C GLN A 44 -3.57 -14.01 -10.18
N GLY A 45 -4.42 -13.00 -10.05
CA GLY A 45 -4.91 -12.52 -8.74
C GLY A 45 -3.88 -11.70 -7.95
N TRP A 46 -2.83 -11.19 -8.61
CA TRP A 46 -1.79 -10.39 -7.97
C TRP A 46 -2.36 -9.23 -7.15
N GLN A 47 -3.37 -8.52 -7.65
CA GLN A 47 -3.96 -7.36 -6.93
C GLN A 47 -4.42 -7.74 -5.53
N LYS A 48 -5.10 -8.89 -5.40
CA LYS A 48 -5.57 -9.38 -4.11
C LYS A 48 -4.41 -9.77 -3.20
N GLN A 49 -3.51 -10.61 -3.68
CA GLN A 49 -2.39 -11.08 -2.85
C GLN A 49 -1.45 -9.94 -2.42
N TYR A 50 -1.10 -9.04 -3.34
CA TYR A 50 -0.27 -7.88 -3.02
C TYR A 50 -1.02 -6.89 -2.13
N GLY A 51 -2.30 -6.61 -2.41
CA GLY A 51 -3.11 -5.74 -1.58
C GLY A 51 -3.20 -6.23 -0.13
N GLU A 52 -3.47 -7.52 0.08
CA GLU A 52 -3.51 -8.13 1.41
C GLU A 52 -2.13 -8.13 2.09
N LYS A 53 -1.05 -8.41 1.34
CA LYS A 53 0.33 -8.35 1.86
C LYS A 53 0.70 -6.93 2.33
N LEU A 54 0.42 -5.92 1.52
CA LEU A 54 0.68 -4.51 1.85
C LEU A 54 -0.16 -4.06 3.03
N ALA A 55 -1.45 -4.41 3.05
CA ALA A 55 -2.35 -4.07 4.15
C ALA A 55 -1.89 -4.69 5.48
N LYS A 56 -1.47 -5.97 5.44
CA LYS A 56 -0.90 -6.64 6.61
C LYS A 56 0.38 -5.96 7.09
N HIS A 57 1.27 -5.57 6.18
CA HIS A 57 2.51 -4.89 6.55
C HIS A 57 2.25 -3.52 7.19
N LEU A 58 1.36 -2.73 6.60
CA LEU A 58 0.88 -1.49 7.21
C LEU A 58 0.30 -1.73 8.61
N GLY A 59 -0.50 -2.79 8.78
CA GLY A 59 -1.03 -3.19 10.09
C GLY A 59 0.07 -3.49 11.11
N THR A 60 1.14 -4.19 10.71
CA THR A 60 2.31 -4.42 11.59
C THR A 60 3.06 -3.15 11.96
N CYS A 61 2.97 -2.11 11.13
CA CYS A 61 3.53 -0.79 11.39
C CYS A 61 2.57 0.15 12.15
N GLY A 62 1.39 -0.34 12.57
CA GLY A 62 0.38 0.42 13.31
C GLY A 62 -0.65 1.15 12.44
N PHE A 63 -0.71 0.86 11.14
CA PHE A 63 -1.65 1.44 10.19
C PHE A 63 -2.67 0.38 9.75
N GLU A 64 -3.86 0.39 10.36
CA GLU A 64 -4.96 -0.46 9.90
C GLU A 64 -5.36 -0.09 8.47
N SER A 65 -5.39 -1.09 7.59
CA SER A 65 -5.68 -0.91 6.17
C SER A 65 -6.30 -2.17 5.60
N ARG A 66 -6.98 -2.02 4.46
CA ARG A 66 -7.62 -3.11 3.71
C ARG A 66 -7.51 -2.83 2.22
N LEU A 67 -7.47 -3.88 1.42
CA LEU A 67 -7.63 -3.75 -0.02
C LEU A 67 -9.07 -3.28 -0.31
N GLN A 68 -9.19 -2.32 -1.22
CA GLN A 68 -10.46 -1.88 -1.77
C GLN A 68 -10.67 -2.57 -3.12
N GLU A 69 -11.85 -3.16 -3.31
CA GLU A 69 -12.24 -3.90 -4.53
C GLU A 69 -12.64 -2.97 -5.68
#